data_AF-A0A430S903-F1
#
_entry.id   AF-A0A430S903-F1
#
_cell.length_a   1.000
_cell.length_b   1.000
_cell.length_c   1.000
_cell.angle_alpha   90.00
_cell.angle_beta   90.00
_cell.angle_gamma   90.00
#
_symmetry.space_group_name_H-M   'P 1'
#
loop_
_entity.id
_entity.type
_entity.pdbx_description
1 polymer ?
#
loop_
_entity_poly.entity_id
_entity_poly.type
_entity_poly.pdbx_seq_one_letter_code
_entity_poly.pdbx_strand_id
1 'polypeptide(L)'
;VEEDGVRLLRFQGGLMAHLEEVGEVPLPPYIKARIPPERYQTVYARRPGSVAAPTAGLHFTPELLARLRDMGVELRFLTLHVGPGTFRPVKGDPEKHEMHPEPYEIPEETAEAINRAKKEGRRVVAVGTTVARALESAFQEGIGVVPGMGETRLFIRPPYAFQVIDALFTNFHLPRSTLLMLVAAFLGYEKTMEAYRLAVAERYRFYSLGDAMLIL
;
A
#
# COMPACT_ATOMS: atom_id res chain seq x y z
N VAL A 1 13.78 25.66 -9.22
CA VAL A 1 13.49 25.05 -7.90
C VAL A 1 12.05 25.36 -7.65
N GLU A 2 11.16 24.37 -7.77
CA GLU A 2 9.75 24.58 -7.40
C GLU A 2 9.63 24.66 -5.87
N GLU A 3 8.56 25.29 -5.38
CA GLU A 3 8.34 25.57 -3.94
C GLU A 3 8.29 24.30 -3.07
N ASP A 4 7.98 23.15 -3.67
CA ASP A 4 7.88 21.84 -3.03
C ASP A 4 9.21 21.04 -3.01
N GLY A 5 10.28 21.62 -3.54
CA GLY A 5 11.59 20.97 -3.63
C GLY A 5 11.80 20.14 -4.89
N VAL A 6 10.85 20.10 -5.82
CA VAL A 6 11.00 19.39 -7.10
C VAL A 6 12.00 20.10 -8.02
N ARG A 7 12.73 19.31 -8.82
CA ARG A 7 13.70 19.78 -9.81
C ARG A 7 13.39 19.12 -11.15
N LEU A 8 13.25 19.94 -12.19
CA LEU A 8 13.23 19.45 -13.56
C LEU A 8 14.67 19.13 -13.97
N LEU A 9 14.93 17.86 -14.29
CA LEU A 9 16.22 17.38 -14.75
C LEU A 9 16.10 16.92 -16.21
N ARG A 10 17.10 17.24 -17.02
CA ARG A 10 17.26 16.71 -18.37
C ARG A 10 18.47 15.79 -18.39
N PHE A 11 18.26 14.54 -18.76
CA PHE A 11 19.31 13.53 -18.85
C PHE A 11 19.80 13.42 -20.30
N GLN A 12 21.10 13.18 -20.48
CA GLN A 12 21.65 12.78 -21.78
C GLN A 12 21.53 11.26 -21.92
N GLY A 13 20.72 10.76 -22.87
CA GLY A 13 20.42 9.32 -22.96
C GLY A 13 19.22 8.90 -22.10
N GLY A 14 19.01 7.59 -21.97
CA GLY A 14 17.86 7.04 -21.25
C GLY A 14 18.03 7.12 -19.73
N LEU A 15 17.03 7.67 -19.02
CA LEU A 15 17.04 7.77 -17.55
C LEU A 15 17.33 6.43 -16.86
N MET A 16 16.73 5.33 -17.35
CA MET A 16 16.90 4.01 -16.74
C MET A 16 18.36 3.53 -16.77
N ALA A 17 19.09 3.78 -17.85
CA ALA A 17 20.50 3.40 -17.95
C ALA A 17 21.35 4.12 -16.89
N HIS A 18 21.10 5.41 -16.66
CA HIS A 18 21.75 6.16 -15.59
C HIS A 18 21.38 5.62 -14.20
N LEU A 19 20.11 5.29 -13.97
CA LEU A 19 19.67 4.73 -12.68
C LEU A 19 20.27 3.34 -12.42
N GLU A 20 20.49 2.53 -13.45
CA GLU A 20 21.16 1.23 -13.32
C GLU A 20 22.65 1.38 -12.99
N GLU A 21 23.31 2.42 -13.51
CA GLU A 21 24.74 2.65 -13.27
C GLU A 21 25.02 3.30 -11.91
N VAL A 22 24.23 4.31 -11.53
CA VAL A 22 24.52 5.16 -10.36
C VAL A 22 23.38 5.29 -9.35
N GLY A 23 22.22 4.68 -9.62
CA GLY A 23 21.04 4.80 -8.76
C GLY A 23 21.16 3.97 -7.48
N GLU A 24 20.57 4.50 -6.40
CA GLU A 24 20.35 3.76 -5.16
C GLU A 24 18.84 3.75 -4.85
N VAL A 25 18.35 2.65 -4.27
CA VAL A 25 16.95 2.58 -3.82
C VAL A 25 16.73 3.59 -2.70
N PRO A 26 15.81 4.55 -2.86
CA PRO A 26 15.53 5.51 -1.80
C PRO A 26 14.82 4.79 -0.65
N LEU A 27 15.47 4.76 0.50
CA LEU A 27 14.89 4.23 1.73
C LEU A 27 14.19 5.35 2.51
N PRO A 28 13.06 5.06 3.18
CA PRO A 28 12.46 6.01 4.10
C PRO A 28 13.45 6.50 5.16
N PRO A 29 13.36 7.76 5.63
CA PRO A 29 14.39 8.41 6.45
C PRO A 29 14.63 7.73 7.82
N TYR A 30 13.70 6.88 8.27
CA TYR A 30 13.83 6.10 9.50
C TYR A 30 14.65 4.81 9.31
N ILE A 31 14.88 4.35 8.08
CA ILE A 31 15.74 3.21 7.77
C ILE A 31 17.17 3.73 7.59
N LYS A 32 17.98 3.63 8.64
CA LYS A 32 19.38 4.11 8.64
C LYS A 32 20.37 3.09 8.07
N ALA A 33 19.98 1.83 7.96
CA ALA A 33 20.85 0.77 7.45
C ALA A 33 20.84 0.76 5.92
N ARG A 34 21.99 0.44 5.31
CA ARG A 34 22.03 0.03 3.90
C ARG A 34 21.37 -1.33 3.78
N ILE A 35 20.33 -1.40 2.95
CA ILE A 35 19.60 -2.64 2.69
C ILE A 35 19.80 -2.98 1.22
N PRO A 36 20.21 -4.22 0.88
CA PRO A 36 20.23 -4.67 -0.51
C PRO A 36 18.85 -4.46 -1.16
N PRO A 37 18.76 -3.92 -2.38
CA PRO A 37 17.49 -3.67 -3.07
C PRO A 37 16.52 -4.86 -3.06
N GLU A 38 17.07 -6.09 -3.15
CA GLU A 38 16.32 -7.34 -3.18
C GLU A 38 15.60 -7.61 -1.85
N ARG A 39 16.11 -7.08 -0.74
CA ARG A 39 15.48 -7.19 0.60
C ARG A 39 14.44 -6.11 0.86
N TYR A 40 14.34 -5.11 -0.02
CA TYR A 40 13.34 -4.04 0.05
C TYR A 40 12.41 -4.09 -1.16
N GLN A 41 12.02 -5.31 -1.56
CA GLN A 41 11.09 -5.57 -2.65
C GLN A 41 10.28 -6.84 -2.37
N THR A 42 9.02 -6.85 -2.81
CA THR A 42 8.17 -8.03 -2.67
C THR A 42 8.63 -9.17 -3.58
N VAL A 43 8.47 -10.41 -3.14
CA VAL A 43 8.87 -11.61 -3.92
C VAL A 43 8.05 -11.84 -5.19
N TYR A 44 7.03 -11.01 -5.40
CA TYR A 44 6.13 -11.04 -6.56
C TYR A 44 6.16 -9.72 -7.35
N ALA A 45 7.16 -8.85 -7.12
CA ALA A 45 7.37 -7.66 -7.92
C ALA A 45 7.73 -8.02 -9.37
N ARG A 46 7.14 -7.31 -10.33
CA ARG A 46 7.30 -7.60 -11.77
C ARG A 46 7.66 -6.38 -12.63
N ARG A 47 7.18 -5.19 -12.26
CA ARG A 47 7.36 -3.96 -13.05
C ARG A 47 8.16 -2.91 -12.27
N PRO A 48 9.23 -2.34 -12.84
CA PRO A 48 9.91 -1.21 -12.24
C PRO A 48 9.03 0.05 -12.30
N GLY A 49 9.25 0.99 -11.38
CA GLY A 49 8.60 2.31 -11.42
C GLY A 49 7.96 2.78 -10.11
N SER A 50 8.06 2.02 -9.02
CA SER A 50 7.68 2.50 -7.68
C SER A 50 8.91 2.99 -6.93
N VAL A 51 8.82 4.16 -6.29
CA VAL A 51 9.89 4.74 -5.46
C VAL A 51 9.87 4.11 -4.06
N ALA A 52 8.72 3.59 -3.63
CA ALA A 52 8.54 2.95 -2.34
C ALA A 52 8.03 1.51 -2.48
N ALA A 53 8.55 0.61 -1.64
CA ALA A 53 8.06 -0.75 -1.55
C ALA A 53 6.72 -0.80 -0.78
N PRO A 54 5.72 -1.59 -1.24
CA PRO A 54 4.52 -1.88 -0.46
C PRO A 54 4.90 -2.85 0.68
N THR A 55 5.30 -2.30 1.81
CA THR A 55 6.06 -3.02 2.85
C THR A 55 5.28 -4.12 3.55
N ALA A 56 3.95 -4.10 3.53
CA ALA A 56 3.12 -5.20 4.00
C ALA A 56 3.36 -6.48 3.18
N GLY A 57 3.63 -6.33 1.88
CA GLY A 57 3.95 -7.44 0.99
C GLY A 57 5.31 -8.11 1.30
N LEU A 58 6.20 -7.45 2.03
CA LEU A 58 7.52 -8.00 2.38
C LEU A 58 7.45 -9.17 3.36
N HIS A 59 6.32 -9.34 4.04
CA HIS A 59 6.05 -10.47 4.93
C HIS A 59 5.77 -11.78 4.18
N PHE A 60 5.54 -11.70 2.87
CA PHE A 60 5.22 -12.88 2.06
C PHE A 60 6.48 -13.48 1.46
N THR A 61 6.65 -14.79 1.69
CA THR A 61 7.71 -15.60 1.08
C THR A 61 7.13 -16.49 -0.02
N PRO A 62 7.96 -17.02 -0.95
CA PRO A 62 7.49 -17.97 -1.96
C PRO A 62 6.79 -19.18 -1.34
N GLU A 63 7.28 -19.67 -0.19
CA GLU A 63 6.71 -20.80 0.55
C GLU A 63 5.34 -20.46 1.14
N LEU A 64 5.18 -19.26 1.70
CA LEU A 64 3.87 -18.81 2.21
C LEU A 64 2.86 -18.65 1.07
N LEU A 65 3.27 -18.07 -0.05
CA LEU A 65 2.40 -17.92 -1.22
C LEU A 65 1.99 -19.27 -1.82
N ALA A 66 2.91 -20.26 -1.83
CA ALA A 66 2.58 -21.62 -2.24
C ALA A 66 1.53 -22.24 -1.30
N ARG A 67 1.74 -22.18 0.01
CA ARG A 67 0.78 -22.69 1.00
C ARG A 67 -0.60 -22.06 0.88
N LEU A 68 -0.68 -20.76 0.62
CA LEU A 68 -1.95 -20.07 0.39
C LEU A 68 -2.68 -20.63 -0.86
N ARG A 69 -1.95 -20.86 -1.96
CA ARG A 69 -2.53 -21.49 -3.15
C ARG A 69 -3.01 -22.92 -2.88
N ASP A 70 -2.23 -23.71 -2.14
CA ASP A 70 -2.60 -25.09 -1.78
C ASP A 70 -3.87 -25.15 -0.92
N MET A 71 -4.14 -24.09 -0.15
CA MET A 71 -5.37 -23.91 0.62
C MET A 71 -6.56 -23.39 -0.22
N GLY A 72 -6.37 -23.16 -1.52
CA GLY A 72 -7.40 -22.60 -2.40
C GLY A 72 -7.56 -21.08 -2.34
N VAL A 73 -6.60 -20.35 -1.75
CA VAL A 73 -6.62 -18.89 -1.74
C VAL A 73 -6.17 -18.36 -3.10
N GLU A 74 -7.04 -17.59 -3.77
CA GLU A 74 -6.68 -16.90 -5.01
C GLU A 74 -5.69 -15.76 -4.71
N LEU A 75 -4.56 -15.75 -5.43
CA LEU A 75 -3.58 -14.66 -5.37
C LEU A 75 -3.72 -13.77 -6.61
N ARG A 76 -4.15 -12.53 -6.41
CA ARG A 76 -4.31 -11.52 -7.46
C ARG A 76 -3.39 -10.33 -7.20
N PHE A 77 -2.94 -9.70 -8.28
CA PHE A 77 -1.93 -8.65 -8.22
C PHE A 77 -2.40 -7.42 -9.00
N LEU A 78 -2.04 -6.24 -8.51
CA LEU A 78 -2.18 -4.96 -9.20
C LEU A 78 -0.84 -4.22 -9.17
N THR A 79 -0.63 -3.29 -10.08
CA THR A 79 0.58 -2.46 -10.12
C THR A 79 0.34 -1.15 -9.38
N LEU A 80 1.32 -0.72 -8.59
CA LEU A 80 1.31 0.56 -7.87
C LEU A 80 2.58 1.33 -8.18
N HIS A 81 2.45 2.60 -8.51
CA HIS A 81 3.56 3.53 -8.63
C HIS A 81 3.56 4.45 -7.40
N VAL A 82 4.15 3.98 -6.31
CA VAL A 82 4.12 4.69 -5.03
C VAL A 82 5.22 5.74 -5.02
N GLY A 83 4.81 7.00 -4.88
CA GLY A 83 5.72 8.14 -4.75
C GLY A 83 6.24 8.35 -3.32
N PRO A 84 7.20 9.26 -3.12
CA PRO A 84 7.72 9.60 -1.79
C PRO A 84 6.68 10.25 -0.86
N GLY A 85 5.57 10.73 -1.42
CA GLY A 85 4.48 11.38 -0.68
C GLY A 85 3.80 10.49 0.37
N THR A 86 3.77 9.17 0.15
CA THR A 86 3.07 8.20 1.02
C THR A 86 3.61 8.16 2.46
N PHE A 87 4.86 8.57 2.68
CA PHE A 87 5.48 8.59 4.01
C PHE A 87 5.41 9.95 4.71
N ARG A 88 4.85 10.98 4.07
CA ARG A 88 4.82 12.32 4.68
C ARG A 88 3.78 12.36 5.81
N PRO A 89 4.15 12.84 7.02
CA PRO A 89 3.20 12.96 8.11
C PRO A 89 2.14 14.02 7.80
N VAL A 90 0.92 13.79 8.28
CA VAL A 90 -0.14 14.83 8.22
C VAL A 90 0.24 15.94 9.19
N LYS A 91 0.35 17.17 8.68
CA LYS A 91 0.59 18.36 9.50
C LYS A 91 -0.71 19.14 9.62
N GLY A 92 -1.04 19.57 10.83
CA GLY A 92 -2.24 20.37 11.09
C GLY A 92 -3.53 19.56 10.99
N ASP A 93 -4.57 20.20 10.46
CA ASP A 93 -5.91 19.65 10.31
C ASP A 93 -5.96 18.58 9.19
N PRO A 94 -6.31 17.31 9.51
CA PRO A 94 -6.45 16.27 8.49
C PRO A 94 -7.46 16.64 7.39
N GLU A 95 -8.48 17.45 7.66
CA GLU A 95 -9.47 17.83 6.64
C GLU A 95 -8.86 18.63 5.49
N LYS A 96 -7.74 19.30 5.75
CA LYS A 96 -7.00 20.13 4.79
C LYS A 96 -5.81 19.39 4.17
N HIS A 97 -5.68 18.09 4.46
CA HIS A 97 -4.58 17.29 3.95
C HIS A 97 -4.84 16.89 2.49
N GLU A 98 -3.99 17.36 1.59
CA GLU A 98 -4.01 16.95 0.20
C GLU A 98 -3.20 15.65 0.04
N MET A 99 -3.88 14.60 -0.42
CA MET A 99 -3.23 13.34 -0.76
C MET A 99 -2.45 13.49 -2.06
N HIS A 100 -1.19 13.06 -2.02
CA HIS A 100 -0.43 12.91 -3.25
C HIS A 100 -1.06 11.84 -4.15
N PRO A 101 -1.11 12.10 -5.47
CA PRO A 101 -1.60 11.11 -6.41
C PRO A 101 -0.75 9.85 -6.40
N GLU A 102 -1.41 8.70 -6.39
CA GLU A 102 -0.78 7.40 -6.53
C GLU A 102 -1.35 6.69 -7.77
N PRO A 103 -0.58 6.61 -8.85
CA PRO A 103 -0.97 5.85 -10.03
C PRO A 103 -1.00 4.35 -9.72
N TYR A 104 -1.99 3.67 -10.30
CA TYR A 104 -2.17 2.23 -10.20
C TYR A 104 -2.63 1.64 -11.54
N GLU A 105 -2.49 0.33 -11.68
CA GLU A 105 -3.01 -0.44 -12.80
C GLU A 105 -3.62 -1.72 -12.25
N ILE A 106 -4.92 -1.94 -12.51
CA ILE A 106 -5.62 -3.16 -12.14
C ILE A 106 -5.80 -4.00 -13.40
N PRO A 107 -5.14 -5.17 -13.50
CA PRO A 107 -5.36 -6.09 -14.61
C PRO A 107 -6.82 -6.55 -14.68
N GLU A 108 -7.30 -6.84 -15.89
CA GLU A 108 -8.68 -7.30 -16.14
C GLU A 108 -8.98 -8.56 -15.32
N GLU A 109 -8.07 -9.54 -15.32
CA GLU A 109 -8.22 -10.77 -14.56
C GLU A 109 -8.24 -10.56 -13.04
N THR A 110 -7.67 -9.46 -12.55
CA THR A 110 -7.70 -9.09 -11.13
C THR A 110 -9.04 -8.48 -10.78
N ALA A 111 -9.54 -7.54 -11.59
CA ALA A 111 -10.86 -6.93 -11.38
C ALA A 111 -11.98 -7.98 -11.46
N GLU A 112 -11.96 -8.84 -12.48
CA GLU A 112 -12.93 -9.92 -12.64
C GLU A 112 -12.94 -10.88 -11.45
N ALA A 113 -11.76 -11.27 -10.94
CA ALA A 113 -11.67 -12.17 -9.80
C ALA A 113 -12.21 -11.54 -8.51
N ILE A 114 -11.96 -10.24 -8.30
CA ILE A 114 -12.50 -9.49 -7.17
C ILE A 114 -14.02 -9.40 -7.28
N ASN A 115 -14.54 -8.99 -8.44
CA ASN A 115 -15.98 -8.85 -8.67
C ASN A 115 -16.70 -10.20 -8.53
N ARG A 116 -16.10 -11.29 -9.04
CA ARG A 116 -16.59 -12.65 -8.85
C ARG A 116 -16.60 -13.04 -7.36
N ALA A 117 -15.53 -12.76 -6.62
CA ALA A 117 -15.47 -13.05 -5.18
C ALA A 117 -16.58 -12.34 -4.42
N LYS A 118 -16.81 -11.05 -4.68
CA LYS A 118 -17.90 -10.28 -4.04
C LYS A 118 -19.28 -10.86 -4.39
N LYS A 119 -19.52 -11.21 -5.65
CA LYS A 119 -20.78 -11.83 -6.09
C LYS A 119 -21.04 -13.19 -5.41
N GLU A 120 -19.99 -13.95 -5.14
CA GLU A 120 -20.05 -15.26 -4.49
C GLU A 120 -20.01 -15.17 -2.95
N GLY A 121 -19.96 -13.97 -2.38
CA GLY A 121 -19.84 -13.78 -0.92
C GLY A 121 -18.50 -14.22 -0.33
N ARG A 122 -17.46 -14.34 -1.18
CA ARG A 122 -16.08 -14.61 -0.75
C ARG A 122 -15.39 -13.31 -0.32
N ARG A 123 -14.45 -13.44 0.61
CA ARG A 123 -13.67 -12.30 1.14
C ARG A 123 -12.61 -11.85 0.15
N VAL A 124 -12.44 -10.53 0.05
CA VAL A 124 -11.34 -9.85 -0.62
C VAL A 124 -10.40 -9.30 0.44
N VAL A 125 -9.17 -9.83 0.50
CA VAL A 125 -8.16 -9.43 1.49
C VAL A 125 -7.13 -8.52 0.81
N ALA A 126 -7.07 -7.25 1.23
CA ALA A 126 -6.04 -6.34 0.74
C ALA A 126 -4.73 -6.53 1.50
N VAL A 127 -3.64 -6.68 0.76
CA VAL A 127 -2.28 -6.71 1.30
C VAL A 127 -1.65 -5.33 1.11
N GLY A 128 -1.75 -4.50 2.15
CA GLY A 128 -1.26 -3.13 2.20
C GLY A 128 -2.35 -2.08 1.98
N THR A 129 -2.16 -0.94 2.64
CA THR A 129 -3.08 0.21 2.58
C THR A 129 -3.16 0.86 1.20
N THR A 130 -2.07 0.84 0.43
CA THR A 130 -2.07 1.35 -0.95
C THR A 130 -2.93 0.48 -1.88
N VAL A 131 -2.92 -0.84 -1.69
CA VAL A 131 -3.83 -1.77 -2.40
C VAL A 131 -5.28 -1.44 -2.04
N ALA A 132 -5.58 -1.26 -0.76
CA ALA A 132 -6.91 -0.86 -0.31
C ALA A 132 -7.39 0.43 -1.00
N ARG A 133 -6.56 1.48 -1.01
CA ARG A 133 -6.91 2.76 -1.68
C ARG A 133 -7.14 2.60 -3.18
N ALA A 134 -6.28 1.85 -3.87
CA ALA A 134 -6.44 1.61 -5.31
C ALA A 134 -7.76 0.90 -5.61
N LEU A 135 -8.07 -0.17 -4.87
CA LEU A 135 -9.30 -0.94 -5.04
C LEU A 135 -10.55 -0.11 -4.74
N GLU A 136 -10.57 0.60 -3.60
CA GLU A 136 -11.71 1.45 -3.23
C GLU A 136 -11.89 2.64 -4.20
N SER A 137 -10.82 3.11 -4.83
CA SER A 137 -10.91 4.17 -5.86
C SER A 137 -11.37 3.66 -7.22
N ALA A 138 -11.11 2.40 -7.53
CA ALA A 138 -11.51 1.75 -8.78
C ALA A 138 -12.94 1.17 -8.71
N PHE A 139 -13.58 1.19 -7.54
CA PHE A 139 -14.96 0.75 -7.37
C PHE A 139 -15.94 1.75 -7.98
N GLN A 140 -16.90 1.24 -8.74
CA GLN A 140 -18.04 1.99 -9.25
C GLN A 140 -19.34 1.29 -8.87
N GLU A 141 -20.27 2.05 -8.27
CA GLU A 141 -21.57 1.56 -7.85
C GLU A 141 -22.32 0.90 -9.03
N GLY A 142 -22.90 -0.28 -8.80
CA GLY A 142 -23.58 -1.06 -9.83
C GLY A 142 -22.68 -1.79 -10.84
N ILE A 143 -21.36 -1.57 -10.82
CA ILE A 143 -20.40 -2.22 -11.72
C ILE A 143 -19.42 -3.12 -10.94
N GLY A 144 -18.86 -2.61 -9.84
CA GLY A 144 -17.77 -3.24 -9.10
C GLY A 144 -16.42 -2.57 -9.37
N VAL A 145 -15.33 -3.30 -9.16
CA VAL A 145 -13.97 -2.82 -9.47
C VAL A 145 -13.77 -2.78 -10.97
N VAL A 146 -13.39 -1.63 -11.50
CA VAL A 146 -13.12 -1.43 -12.93
C VAL A 146 -11.62 -1.64 -13.22
N PRO A 147 -11.25 -2.44 -14.24
CA PRO A 147 -9.85 -2.64 -14.59
C PRO A 147 -9.25 -1.44 -15.34
N GLY A 148 -7.93 -1.44 -15.47
CA GLY A 148 -7.18 -0.45 -16.23
C GLY A 148 -6.27 0.42 -15.37
N MET A 149 -5.69 1.44 -16.02
CA MET A 149 -4.86 2.44 -15.36
C MET A 149 -5.74 3.50 -14.67
N GLY A 150 -5.31 3.91 -13.48
CA GLY A 150 -5.97 4.96 -12.73
C GLY A 150 -5.00 5.70 -11.82
N GLU A 151 -5.52 6.74 -11.18
CA GLU A 151 -4.81 7.50 -10.16
C GLU A 151 -5.74 7.69 -8.97
N THR A 152 -5.23 7.52 -7.76
CA THR A 152 -6.00 7.78 -6.54
C THR A 152 -5.41 8.92 -5.71
N ARG A 153 -6.29 9.84 -5.31
CA ARG A 153 -6.07 10.82 -4.22
C ARG A 153 -7.01 10.56 -3.05
N LEU A 154 -7.62 9.37 -3.01
CA LEU A 154 -8.60 9.01 -2.01
C LEU A 154 -7.97 9.04 -0.62
N PHE A 155 -8.47 9.93 0.24
CA PHE A 155 -8.08 10.00 1.64
C PHE A 155 -9.08 9.22 2.51
N ILE A 156 -8.76 7.96 2.78
CA ILE A 156 -9.59 7.11 3.64
C ILE A 156 -9.35 7.49 5.11
N ARG A 157 -10.38 8.01 5.78
CA ARG A 157 -10.41 8.38 7.20
C ARG A 157 -11.80 8.11 7.79
N PRO A 158 -11.95 7.91 9.11
CA PRO A 158 -13.26 7.70 9.72
C PRO A 158 -14.20 8.91 9.53
N PRO A 159 -15.50 8.70 9.26
CA PRO A 159 -16.12 7.44 8.85
C PRO A 159 -15.86 7.14 7.37
N TYR A 160 -15.63 5.87 7.04
CA TYR A 160 -15.55 5.40 5.66
C TYR A 160 -16.20 4.01 5.53
N ALA A 161 -17.04 3.82 4.52
CA ALA A 161 -17.65 2.54 4.22
C ALA A 161 -16.90 1.87 3.07
N PHE A 162 -16.11 0.84 3.40
CA PHE A 162 -15.37 0.06 2.41
C PHE A 162 -16.33 -0.77 1.57
N GLN A 163 -16.20 -0.67 0.24
CA GLN A 163 -17.06 -1.35 -0.72
C GLN A 163 -16.40 -2.64 -1.24
N VAL A 164 -15.07 -2.65 -1.33
CA VAL A 164 -14.34 -3.74 -1.97
C VAL A 164 -13.75 -4.67 -0.92
N ILE A 165 -12.93 -4.13 -0.01
CA ILE A 165 -12.11 -4.97 0.87
C ILE A 165 -12.89 -5.46 2.08
N ASP A 166 -12.75 -6.75 2.41
CA ASP A 166 -13.39 -7.39 3.57
C ASP A 166 -12.38 -7.66 4.70
N ALA A 167 -11.08 -7.66 4.40
CA ALA A 167 -10.00 -7.79 5.37
C ALA A 167 -8.76 -7.01 4.92
N LEU A 168 -7.94 -6.60 5.88
CA LEU A 168 -6.73 -5.81 5.64
C LEU A 168 -5.53 -6.45 6.32
N PHE A 169 -4.50 -6.77 5.54
CA PHE A 169 -3.16 -7.12 6.04
C PHE A 169 -2.23 -5.92 5.85
N THR A 170 -1.67 -5.38 6.92
CA THR A 170 -0.83 -4.18 6.88
C THR A 170 0.22 -4.15 8.00
N ASN A 171 1.18 -3.23 7.94
CA ASN A 171 2.13 -2.99 9.04
C ASN A 171 1.49 -2.14 10.16
N PHE A 172 2.19 -2.04 11.30
CA PHE A 172 1.89 -0.99 12.29
C PHE A 172 2.42 0.38 11.83
N HIS A 173 1.55 1.38 11.84
CA HIS A 173 1.80 2.69 11.26
C HIS A 173 2.20 3.76 12.29
N LEU A 174 2.75 4.86 11.80
CA LEU A 174 3.12 6.01 12.62
C LEU A 174 1.91 6.69 13.27
N PRO A 175 2.03 7.20 14.51
CA PRO A 175 1.08 8.15 15.05
C PRO A 175 0.91 9.34 14.10
N ARG A 176 -0.34 9.82 13.95
CA ARG A 176 -0.69 10.96 13.07
C ARG A 176 -0.33 10.75 11.58
N SER A 177 -0.32 9.51 11.11
CA SER A 177 -0.19 9.19 9.69
C SER A 177 -1.54 8.96 9.02
N THR A 178 -1.62 9.25 7.71
CA THR A 178 -2.79 8.93 6.88
C THR A 178 -3.09 7.43 6.87
N LEU A 179 -2.05 6.59 6.93
CA LEU A 179 -2.19 5.13 6.99
C LEU A 179 -2.86 4.66 8.28
N LEU A 180 -2.52 5.26 9.42
CA LEU A 180 -3.20 4.96 10.69
C LEU A 180 -4.67 5.40 10.65
N MET A 181 -4.99 6.50 9.98
CA MET A 181 -6.37 6.94 9.78
C MET A 181 -7.16 5.95 8.92
N LEU A 182 -6.56 5.39 7.86
CA LEU A 182 -7.18 4.34 7.05
C LEU A 182 -7.46 3.09 7.90
N VAL A 183 -6.48 2.65 8.69
CA VAL A 183 -6.68 1.51 9.61
C VAL A 183 -7.79 1.80 10.62
N ALA A 184 -7.82 3.02 11.17
CA ALA A 184 -8.89 3.45 12.07
C ALA A 184 -10.26 3.52 11.40
N ALA A 185 -10.32 3.80 10.10
CA ALA A 185 -11.56 3.76 9.33
C ALA A 185 -12.05 2.32 9.13
N PHE A 186 -11.12 1.38 8.96
CA PHE A 186 -11.41 -0.04 8.73
C PHE A 186 -11.81 -0.79 10.01
N LEU A 187 -11.03 -0.66 11.08
CA LEU A 187 -11.24 -1.37 12.35
C LEU A 187 -12.10 -0.57 13.36
N GLY A 188 -12.27 0.72 13.13
CA GLY A 188 -12.82 1.66 14.10
C GLY A 188 -11.74 2.26 15.00
N TYR A 189 -11.92 3.55 15.35
CA TYR A 189 -10.90 4.34 16.06
C TYR A 189 -10.50 3.72 17.41
N GLU A 190 -11.47 3.43 18.28
CA GLU A 190 -11.19 2.92 19.64
C GLU A 190 -10.45 1.57 19.61
N LYS A 191 -10.94 0.62 18.81
CA LYS A 191 -10.30 -0.70 18.63
C LYS A 191 -8.90 -0.57 18.05
N THR A 192 -8.70 0.35 17.11
CA THR A 192 -7.37 0.61 16.55
C THR A 192 -6.42 1.14 17.62
N MET A 193 -6.86 2.11 18.43
CA MET A 193 -6.02 2.67 19.50
C MET A 193 -5.72 1.61 20.58
N GLU A 194 -6.68 0.77 20.93
CA GLU A 194 -6.48 -0.35 21.85
C GLU A 194 -5.44 -1.35 21.33
N ALA A 195 -5.60 -1.81 20.08
CA ALA A 195 -4.65 -2.73 19.44
C ALA A 195 -3.24 -2.15 19.37
N TYR A 196 -3.10 -0.86 19.09
CA TYR A 196 -1.80 -0.18 19.04
C TYR A 196 -1.17 -0.03 20.43
N ARG A 197 -1.95 0.27 21.47
CA ARG A 197 -1.45 0.28 22.86
C ARG A 197 -0.95 -1.10 23.28
N LEU A 198 -1.70 -2.15 22.95
CA LEU A 198 -1.30 -3.53 23.20
C LEU A 198 -0.01 -3.90 22.44
N ALA A 199 0.07 -3.56 21.16
CA ALA A 199 1.27 -3.82 20.35
C ALA A 199 2.51 -3.14 20.94
N VAL A 200 2.38 -1.92 21.49
CA VAL A 200 3.47 -1.24 22.20
C VAL A 200 3.82 -1.98 23.51
N ALA A 201 2.83 -2.37 24.31
CA ALA A 201 3.05 -3.09 25.57
C ALA A 201 3.76 -4.44 25.35
N GLU A 202 3.37 -5.17 24.32
CA GLU A 202 3.94 -6.46 23.91
C GLU A 202 5.21 -6.32 23.04
N ARG A 203 5.73 -5.09 22.88
CA ARG A 203 6.99 -4.79 22.17
C ARG A 203 7.02 -5.27 20.71
N TYR A 204 5.89 -5.18 20.02
CA TYR A 204 5.84 -5.34 18.58
C TYR A 204 6.75 -4.30 17.92
N ARG A 205 7.35 -4.69 16.80
CA ARG A 205 8.16 -3.82 15.96
C ARG A 205 7.22 -3.09 15.00
N PHE A 206 7.40 -1.78 14.87
CA PHE A 206 6.54 -0.95 14.03
C PHE A 206 7.19 -0.66 12.68
N TYR A 207 6.49 0.05 11.79
CA TYR A 207 6.99 0.55 10.51
C TYR A 207 7.21 -0.52 9.43
N SER A 208 7.85 -0.11 8.35
CA SER A 208 8.09 -0.87 7.12
C SER A 208 8.79 -2.22 7.32
N LEU A 209 9.68 -2.33 8.31
CA LEU A 209 10.43 -3.56 8.60
C LEU A 209 10.03 -4.18 9.95
N GLY A 210 8.93 -3.69 10.53
CA GLY A 210 8.36 -4.22 11.76
C GLY A 210 7.45 -5.41 11.52
N ASP A 211 6.58 -5.67 12.48
CA ASP A 211 5.57 -6.73 12.43
C ASP A 211 4.33 -6.30 11.62
N ALA A 212 3.44 -7.26 11.40
CA ALA A 212 2.20 -7.07 10.66
C ALA A 212 0.96 -7.18 11.55
N MET A 213 -0.15 -6.66 11.04
CA MET A 213 -1.49 -6.70 11.58
C MET A 213 -2.42 -7.25 10.49
N LEU A 214 -3.25 -8.23 10.86
CA LEU A 214 -4.35 -8.73 10.03
C LEU A 214 -5.67 -8.35 10.71
N ILE A 215 -6.54 -7.67 9.96
CA ILE A 215 -7.85 -7.22 10.41
C ILE A 215 -8.91 -8.00 9.61
N LEU A 216 -9.82 -8.67 10.33
CA LEU A 216 -10.82 -9.61 9.81
C LEU A 216 -12.24 -9.17 10.15
#